data_AF-A0A969MLZ7-F1
#
_entry.id   AF-A0A969MLZ7-F1
#
_cell.length_a   1.000
_cell.length_b   1.000
_cell.length_c   1.000
_cell.angle_alpha   90.00
_cell.angle_beta   90.00
_cell.angle_gamma   90.00
#
_symmetry.space_group_name_H-M   'P 1'
#
loop_
_entity.id
_entity.type
_entity.pdbx_description
1 polymer ?
#
loop_
_entity_poly.entity_id
_entity_poly.type
_entity_poly.pdbx_seq_one_letter_code
_entity_poly.pdbx_strand_id
1 'polypeptide(L)'
;MRQEGEAIRNGVLQNTFVMRRHLESPLPSSPESQQKLDTHYLENIEKFHYSVRELSDYLYPAYIDESLPLAIRYMLDSWKNRFPSLNIECELPTEWRDESGDRSQVILMALEELLTYCVSNVSNDFSLFVSLTLQGNLSELMIKFTGLDVSKFTSTTASTDDLLHLCRALKFWLSGKCSRYRQNQAEIWYLRW
;
A
#
# COMPACT_ATOMS: atom_id res chain seq x y z
N MET A 1 5.62 -12.01 -9.07
CA MET A 1 5.47 -10.59 -8.64
C MET A 1 6.78 -9.98 -8.15
N ARG A 2 7.55 -10.66 -7.30
CA ARG A 2 8.85 -10.16 -6.79
C ARG A 2 9.88 -9.87 -7.88
N GLN A 3 10.12 -10.85 -8.77
CA GLN A 3 11.08 -10.71 -9.87
C GLN A 3 10.70 -9.56 -10.83
N GLU A 4 9.39 -9.36 -11.02
CA GLU A 4 8.83 -8.32 -11.87
C GLU A 4 9.00 -6.94 -11.22
N GLY A 5 8.76 -6.82 -9.91
CA GLY A 5 9.05 -5.60 -9.15
C GLY A 5 10.54 -5.24 -9.17
N GLU A 6 11.42 -6.21 -8.94
CA GLU A 6 12.87 -6.02 -9.05
C GLU A 6 13.31 -5.64 -10.47
N ALA A 7 12.74 -6.28 -11.49
CA ALA A 7 13.03 -5.96 -12.89
C ALA A 7 12.59 -4.53 -13.24
N ILE A 8 11.48 -4.05 -12.69
CA ILE A 8 11.04 -2.66 -12.85
C ILE A 8 12.02 -1.70 -12.17
N ARG A 9 12.44 -1.98 -10.91
CA ARG A 9 13.42 -1.14 -10.19
C ARG A 9 14.76 -1.07 -10.90
N ASN A 10 15.27 -2.22 -11.31
CA ASN A 10 16.61 -2.34 -11.88
C ASN A 10 16.64 -2.05 -13.39
N GLY A 11 15.49 -2.00 -14.05
CA GLY A 11 15.37 -1.72 -15.48
C GLY A 11 14.69 -0.39 -15.75
N VAL A 12 13.36 -0.38 -15.73
CA VAL A 12 12.54 0.74 -16.22
C VAL A 12 12.82 2.03 -15.43
N LEU A 13 12.92 1.96 -14.10
CA LEU A 13 13.22 3.15 -13.29
C LEU A 13 14.62 3.71 -13.58
N GLN A 14 15.63 2.84 -13.71
CA GLN A 14 16.99 3.27 -14.07
C GLN A 14 17.03 3.92 -15.46
N ASN A 15 16.35 3.32 -16.45
CA ASN A 15 16.27 3.88 -17.80
C ASN A 15 15.56 5.24 -17.81
N THR A 16 14.53 5.42 -16.99
CA THR A 16 13.81 6.69 -16.86
C THR A 16 14.71 7.78 -16.27
N PHE A 17 15.56 7.42 -15.30
CA PHE A 17 16.58 8.33 -14.77
C PHE A 17 17.60 8.75 -15.82
N VAL A 18 18.06 7.82 -16.67
CA VAL A 18 18.95 8.12 -17.80
C VAL A 18 18.29 9.08 -18.79
N MET A 19 17.03 8.85 -19.17
CA MET A 19 16.27 9.73 -20.06
C MET A 19 16.13 11.15 -19.48
N ARG A 20 15.78 11.26 -18.19
CA ARG A 20 15.72 12.55 -17.48
C ARG A 20 17.06 13.29 -17.57
N ARG A 21 18.16 12.61 -17.28
CA ARG A 21 19.50 13.22 -17.28
C ARG A 21 19.94 13.71 -18.67
N HIS A 22 19.51 13.04 -19.74
CA HIS A 22 19.75 13.52 -21.10
C HIS A 22 19.01 14.82 -21.42
N LEU A 23 17.78 14.97 -20.94
CA LEU A 23 16.99 16.19 -21.13
C LEU A 23 17.45 17.34 -20.22
N GLU A 24 17.98 17.03 -19.03
CA GLU A 24 18.56 18.03 -18.13
C GLU A 24 19.92 18.55 -18.62
N SER A 25 20.56 17.89 -19.58
CA SER A 25 21.86 18.30 -20.15
C SER A 25 21.63 19.29 -21.31
N PRO A 26 21.69 20.61 -21.09
CA PRO A 26 21.27 21.57 -22.10
C PRO A 26 22.33 21.63 -23.22
N LEU A 27 21.88 21.68 -24.49
CA LEU A 27 22.77 22.12 -25.56
C LEU A 27 22.98 23.64 -25.42
N PRO A 28 24.22 24.16 -25.48
CA PRO A 28 24.53 25.58 -25.27
C PRO A 28 23.85 26.59 -26.22
N SER A 29 23.07 26.13 -27.19
CA SER A 29 22.48 26.92 -28.28
C SER A 29 21.01 26.57 -28.58
N SER A 30 20.31 25.90 -27.67
CA SER A 30 18.91 25.52 -27.87
C SER A 30 17.99 26.75 -27.89
N PRO A 31 17.09 26.91 -28.89
CA PRO A 31 16.11 28.00 -28.91
C PRO A 31 15.12 27.90 -27.74
N GLU A 32 14.52 29.01 -27.31
CA GLU A 32 13.57 29.07 -26.18
C GLU A 32 12.39 28.10 -26.32
N SER A 33 11.95 27.82 -27.56
CA SER A 33 10.91 26.83 -27.84
C SER A 33 11.35 25.41 -27.47
N GLN A 34 12.62 25.08 -27.68
CA GLN A 34 13.20 23.79 -27.29
C GLN A 34 13.29 23.67 -25.76
N GLN A 35 13.67 24.74 -25.06
CA GLN A 35 13.72 24.74 -23.58
C GLN A 35 12.34 24.49 -22.96
N LYS A 36 11.28 25.10 -23.49
CA LYS A 36 9.90 24.85 -23.06
C LYS A 36 9.47 23.41 -23.33
N LEU A 37 9.85 22.85 -24.49
CA LEU A 37 9.57 21.47 -24.86
C LEU A 37 10.29 20.48 -23.92
N ASP A 38 11.57 20.73 -23.62
CA ASP A 38 12.39 19.92 -22.73
C ASP A 38 11.82 19.95 -21.30
N THR A 39 11.35 21.11 -20.84
CA THR A 39 10.68 21.25 -19.54
C THR A 39 9.40 20.42 -19.48
N HIS A 40 8.58 20.46 -20.54
CA HIS A 40 7.38 19.65 -20.64
C HIS A 40 7.69 18.13 -20.62
N TYR A 41 8.74 17.70 -21.33
CA TYR A 41 9.16 16.30 -21.30
C TYR A 41 9.71 15.88 -19.95
N LEU A 42 10.44 16.75 -19.24
CA LEU A 42 10.92 16.49 -17.89
C LEU A 42 9.75 16.27 -16.92
N GLU A 43 8.71 17.10 -16.96
CA GLU A 43 7.50 16.91 -16.14
C GLU A 43 6.81 15.58 -16.45
N ASN A 44 6.70 15.20 -17.72
CA ASN A 44 6.07 13.94 -18.11
C ASN A 44 6.90 12.72 -17.70
N ILE A 45 8.22 12.79 -17.84
CA ILE A 45 9.14 11.73 -17.38
C ILE A 45 9.09 11.60 -15.87
N GLU A 46 8.99 12.71 -15.15
CA GLU A 46 8.84 12.70 -13.71
C GLU A 46 7.52 12.01 -13.29
N LYS A 47 6.38 12.39 -13.89
CA LYS A 47 5.09 11.72 -13.66
C LYS A 47 5.16 10.22 -13.97
N PHE A 48 5.73 9.85 -15.12
CA PHE A 48 5.92 8.45 -15.51
C PHE A 48 6.79 7.70 -14.51
N HIS A 49 7.93 8.30 -14.09
CA HIS A 49 8.81 7.72 -13.08
C HIS A 49 8.05 7.46 -11.77
N TYR A 50 7.24 8.41 -11.31
CA TYR A 50 6.41 8.22 -10.11
C TYR A 50 5.44 7.05 -10.27
N SER A 51 4.68 6.98 -11.37
CA SER A 51 3.72 5.89 -11.59
C SER A 51 4.39 4.51 -11.69
N VAL A 52 5.56 4.42 -12.32
CA VAL A 52 6.32 3.16 -12.39
C VAL A 52 6.88 2.77 -11.03
N ARG A 53 7.31 3.74 -10.22
CA ARG A 53 7.78 3.50 -8.85
C ARG A 53 6.64 2.96 -7.99
N GLU A 54 5.47 3.59 -8.03
CA GLU A 54 4.29 3.11 -7.30
C GLU A 54 3.92 1.67 -7.68
N LEU A 55 3.93 1.34 -8.98
CA LEU A 55 3.69 -0.02 -9.45
C LEU A 55 4.76 -1.00 -8.93
N SER A 56 6.02 -0.59 -8.96
CA SER A 56 7.12 -1.41 -8.45
C SER A 56 6.99 -1.67 -6.96
N ASP A 57 6.61 -0.66 -6.18
CA ASP A 57 6.44 -0.75 -4.74
C ASP A 57 5.22 -1.61 -4.38
N TYR A 58 4.17 -1.58 -5.21
CA TYR A 58 3.04 -2.50 -5.10
C TYR A 58 3.45 -3.97 -5.36
N LEU A 59 4.24 -4.22 -6.41
CA LEU A 59 4.65 -5.58 -6.79
C LEU A 59 5.71 -6.17 -5.85
N TYR A 60 6.57 -5.31 -5.30
CA TYR A 60 7.64 -5.69 -4.39
C TYR A 60 7.84 -4.63 -3.29
N PRO A 61 6.98 -4.64 -2.26
CA PRO A 61 7.04 -3.71 -1.13
C PRO A 61 8.41 -3.70 -0.44
N ALA A 62 8.78 -2.55 0.11
CA ALA A 62 10.00 -2.43 0.90
C ALA A 62 9.97 -3.34 2.14
N TYR A 63 11.13 -3.86 2.52
CA TYR A 63 11.34 -4.71 3.71
C TYR A 63 10.59 -6.05 3.73
N ILE A 64 9.99 -6.46 2.61
CA ILE A 64 9.15 -7.66 2.55
C ILE A 64 9.90 -8.96 2.87
N ASP A 65 11.21 -8.99 2.59
CA ASP A 65 12.10 -10.11 2.88
C ASP A 65 12.89 -9.94 4.18
N GLU A 66 12.77 -8.77 4.82
CA GLU A 66 13.51 -8.45 6.04
C GLU A 66 12.63 -8.61 7.28
N SER A 67 11.43 -8.02 7.27
CA SER A 67 10.55 -8.00 8.44
C SER A 67 9.14 -7.52 8.07
N LEU A 68 8.14 -8.34 8.35
CA LEU A 68 6.72 -7.98 8.18
C LEU A 68 6.34 -6.71 8.97
N PRO A 69 6.70 -6.55 10.27
CA PRO A 69 6.47 -5.28 10.98
C PRO A 69 7.06 -4.06 10.27
N LEU A 70 8.27 -4.15 9.71
CA LEU A 70 8.89 -3.04 9.00
C LEU A 70 8.16 -2.73 7.69
N ALA A 71 7.79 -3.77 6.94
CA ALA A 71 7.06 -3.61 5.69
C ALA A 71 5.67 -2.98 5.92
N ILE A 72 4.94 -3.40 6.96
CA ILE A 72 3.66 -2.78 7.34
C ILE A 72 3.88 -1.32 7.72
N ARG A 73 4.89 -1.01 8.54
CA ARG A 73 5.17 0.37 8.95
C ARG A 73 5.46 1.27 7.75
N TYR A 74 6.32 0.82 6.84
CA TYR A 74 6.65 1.56 5.64
C TYR A 74 5.41 1.83 4.77
N MET A 75 4.56 0.82 4.58
CA MET A 75 3.28 0.99 3.89
C MET A 75 2.42 2.04 4.58
N LEU A 76 2.20 1.94 5.90
CA LEU A 76 1.39 2.91 6.64
C LEU A 76 1.95 4.34 6.60
N ASP A 77 3.28 4.51 6.63
CA ASP A 77 3.91 5.82 6.47
C ASP A 77 3.68 6.39 5.06
N SER A 78 3.72 5.55 4.01
CA SER A 78 3.39 5.97 2.65
C SER A 78 1.94 6.43 2.52
N TRP A 79 1.01 5.73 3.19
CA TRP A 79 -0.39 6.12 3.26
C TRP A 79 -0.59 7.44 3.99
N LYS A 80 0.11 7.66 5.11
CA LYS A 80 0.08 8.92 5.86
C LYS A 80 0.55 10.11 5.02
N ASN A 81 1.58 9.91 4.21
CA ASN A 81 2.08 10.93 3.30
C ASN A 81 1.08 11.24 2.17
N ARG A 82 0.39 10.21 1.66
CA ARG A 82 -0.61 10.36 0.60
C ARG A 82 -1.92 10.98 1.10
N PHE A 83 -2.30 10.72 2.34
CA PHE A 83 -3.53 11.21 2.97
C PHE A 83 -3.24 11.85 4.33
N PRO A 84 -2.72 13.09 4.38
CA PRO A 84 -2.30 13.73 5.64
C PRO A 84 -3.42 13.94 6.67
N SER A 85 -4.69 13.96 6.24
CA SER A 85 -5.84 14.06 7.14
C SER A 85 -6.17 12.75 7.86
N LEU A 86 -5.64 11.62 7.38
CA LEU A 86 -5.85 10.31 7.96
C LEU A 86 -4.99 10.14 9.21
N ASN A 87 -5.63 10.01 10.37
CA ASN A 87 -4.91 9.66 11.59
C ASN A 87 -4.58 8.16 11.58
N ILE A 88 -3.32 7.82 11.32
CA ILE A 88 -2.82 6.44 11.35
C ILE A 88 -1.97 6.22 12.59
N GLU A 89 -2.37 5.25 13.39
CA GLU A 89 -1.63 4.73 14.54
C GLU A 89 -1.29 3.26 14.30
N CYS A 90 -0.14 2.81 14.82
CA CYS A 90 0.20 1.40 14.74
C CYS A 90 0.95 0.88 15.96
N GLU A 91 0.68 -0.38 16.30
CA GLU A 91 1.38 -1.15 17.33
C GLU A 91 2.00 -2.37 16.68
N LEU A 92 3.28 -2.25 16.34
CA LEU A 92 4.04 -3.29 15.64
C LEU A 92 5.20 -3.73 16.52
N PRO A 93 5.45 -5.04 16.65
CA PRO A 93 6.50 -5.55 17.52
C PRO A 93 7.88 -5.28 16.90
N THR A 94 8.87 -5.08 17.76
CA THR A 94 10.27 -4.86 17.34
C THR A 94 10.90 -6.14 16.81
N GLU A 95 10.55 -7.27 17.40
CA GLU A 95 10.98 -8.60 16.98
C GLU A 95 9.80 -9.37 16.40
N TRP A 96 10.03 -10.05 15.30
CA TRP A 96 9.03 -10.90 14.65
C TRP A 96 9.66 -12.22 14.24
N ARG A 97 8.84 -13.27 14.17
CA ARG A 97 9.29 -14.56 13.66
C ARG A 97 9.67 -14.43 12.18
N ASP A 98 10.51 -15.35 11.73
CA ASP A 98 10.82 -15.47 10.31
C ASP A 98 9.52 -15.84 9.57
N GLU A 99 9.05 -14.94 8.71
CA GLU A 99 7.81 -15.06 7.97
C GLU A 99 8.17 -15.15 6.50
N SER A 100 7.58 -16.10 5.78
CA SER A 100 7.91 -16.24 4.37
C SER A 100 7.51 -14.97 3.63
N GLY A 101 8.40 -14.51 2.76
CA GLY A 101 8.17 -13.27 2.03
C GLY A 101 6.89 -13.31 1.16
N ASP A 102 6.50 -14.48 0.65
CA ASP A 102 5.22 -14.67 -0.04
C ASP A 102 4.02 -14.43 0.88
N ARG A 103 4.11 -14.89 2.14
CA ARG A 103 3.05 -14.65 3.13
C ARG A 103 2.99 -13.18 3.51
N SER A 104 4.14 -12.55 3.74
CA SER A 104 4.26 -11.11 3.96
C SER A 104 3.63 -10.34 2.80
N GLN A 105 3.84 -10.76 1.55
CA GLN A 105 3.23 -10.15 0.37
C GLN A 105 1.71 -10.19 0.41
N VAL A 106 1.14 -11.37 0.67
CA VAL A 106 -0.32 -11.54 0.76
C VAL A 106 -0.91 -10.66 1.86
N ILE A 107 -0.23 -10.56 3.01
CA ILE A 107 -0.68 -9.73 4.14
C ILE A 107 -0.66 -8.24 3.77
N LEU A 108 0.41 -7.79 3.12
CA LEU A 108 0.55 -6.40 2.67
C LEU A 108 -0.49 -6.06 1.60
N MET A 109 -0.72 -6.94 0.63
CA MET A 109 -1.79 -6.77 -0.36
C MET A 109 -3.16 -6.70 0.32
N ALA A 110 -3.43 -7.56 1.30
CA ALA A 110 -4.67 -7.52 2.07
C ALA A 110 -4.89 -6.15 2.73
N LEU A 111 -3.85 -5.63 3.36
CA LEU A 111 -3.88 -4.35 4.04
C LEU A 111 -4.11 -3.22 3.04
N GLU A 112 -3.37 -3.19 1.93
CA GLU A 112 -3.51 -2.20 0.86
C GLU A 112 -4.94 -2.16 0.28
N GLU A 113 -5.52 -3.33 -0.02
CA GLU A 113 -6.89 -3.43 -0.55
C GLU A 113 -7.93 -2.96 0.47
N LEU A 114 -7.76 -3.31 1.76
CA LEU A 114 -8.64 -2.83 2.83
C LEU A 114 -8.55 -1.31 2.99
N LEU A 115 -7.35 -0.73 2.93
CA LEU A 115 -7.15 0.72 3.03
C LEU A 115 -7.75 1.47 1.84
N THR A 116 -7.51 0.95 0.63
CA THR A 116 -8.07 1.50 -0.62
C THR A 116 -9.58 1.47 -0.60
N TYR A 117 -10.15 0.36 -0.15
CA TYR A 117 -11.59 0.22 0.02
C TYR A 117 -12.13 1.25 1.02
N CYS A 118 -11.46 1.46 2.15
CA CYS A 118 -11.91 2.42 3.17
C CYS A 118 -11.83 3.87 2.69
N VAL A 119 -10.72 4.28 2.08
CA VAL A 119 -10.60 5.66 1.56
C VAL A 119 -11.62 5.94 0.44
N SER A 120 -11.95 4.95 -0.37
CA SER A 120 -12.90 5.13 -1.48
C SER A 120 -14.36 5.25 -1.03
N ASN A 121 -14.70 4.71 0.14
CA ASN A 121 -16.10 4.57 0.59
C ASN A 121 -16.44 5.40 1.86
N VAL A 122 -15.48 6.10 2.45
CA VAL A 122 -15.64 6.81 3.74
C VAL A 122 -15.30 8.28 3.59
N SER A 123 -15.99 9.16 4.33
CA SER A 123 -15.57 10.57 4.43
C SER A 123 -14.18 10.69 5.06
N ASN A 124 -13.45 11.75 4.71
CA ASN A 124 -12.03 11.97 5.03
C ASN A 124 -11.66 12.05 6.54
N ASP A 125 -12.60 11.86 7.46
CA ASP A 125 -12.45 12.04 8.91
C ASP A 125 -12.56 10.71 9.66
N PHE A 126 -11.74 9.72 9.29
CA PHE A 126 -11.62 8.48 10.05
C PHE A 126 -10.22 8.32 10.62
N SER A 127 -10.09 7.51 11.67
CA SER A 127 -8.79 7.08 12.20
C SER A 127 -8.59 5.60 11.95
N LEU A 128 -7.34 5.24 11.69
CA LEU A 128 -6.89 3.88 11.43
C LEU A 128 -5.92 3.49 12.54
N PHE A 129 -6.16 2.32 13.12
CA PHE A 129 -5.24 1.68 14.05
C PHE A 129 -4.89 0.29 13.53
N VAL A 130 -3.60 -0.01 13.39
CA VAL A 130 -3.10 -1.32 12.95
C VAL A 130 -2.22 -1.92 14.02
N SER A 131 -2.54 -3.13 14.47
CA SER A 131 -1.64 -3.87 15.37
C SER A 131 -1.27 -5.23 14.82
N LEU A 132 -0.02 -5.62 15.04
CA LEU A 132 0.49 -6.93 14.70
C LEU A 132 0.91 -7.62 16.00
N THR A 133 0.33 -8.77 16.31
CA THR A 133 0.60 -9.48 17.56
C THR A 133 0.80 -10.97 17.34
N LEU A 134 1.56 -11.59 18.24
CA LEU A 134 1.79 -13.02 18.27
C LEU A 134 1.02 -13.61 19.47
N GLN A 135 0.03 -14.46 19.20
CA GLN A 135 -0.73 -15.19 20.21
C GLN A 135 -0.34 -16.67 20.18
N GLY A 136 0.71 -17.02 20.92
CA GLY A 136 1.32 -18.35 20.85
C GLY A 136 1.94 -18.60 19.47
N ASN A 137 1.45 -19.60 18.75
CA ASN A 137 1.91 -19.89 17.38
C ASN A 137 1.11 -19.17 16.29
N LEU A 138 0.08 -18.42 16.67
CA LEU A 138 -0.78 -17.71 15.75
C LEU A 138 -0.33 -16.25 15.64
N SER A 139 -0.11 -15.78 14.42
CA SER A 139 0.07 -14.36 14.12
C SER A 139 -1.29 -13.73 13.87
N GLU A 140 -1.49 -12.52 14.38
CA GLU A 140 -2.70 -11.74 14.21
C GLU A 140 -2.37 -10.32 13.78
N LEU A 141 -2.92 -9.91 12.63
CA LEU A 141 -3.00 -8.51 12.22
C LEU A 141 -4.42 -8.01 12.49
N MET A 142 -4.54 -7.06 13.41
CA MET A 142 -5.78 -6.35 13.68
C MET A 142 -5.75 -4.99 12.99
N ILE A 143 -6.82 -4.68 12.27
CA ILE A 143 -7.00 -3.39 11.60
C ILE A 143 -8.32 -2.80 12.10
N LYS A 144 -8.26 -1.64 12.73
CA LYS A 144 -9.41 -0.98 13.33
C LYS A 144 -9.58 0.40 12.71
N PHE A 145 -10.77 0.63 12.17
CA PHE A 145 -11.22 1.92 11.68
C PHE A 145 -12.17 2.53 12.70
N THR A 146 -12.00 3.80 13.07
CA THR A 146 -12.90 4.55 13.96
C THR A 146 -13.37 5.85 13.32
N GLY A 147 -14.56 6.31 13.69
CA GLY A 147 -15.16 7.51 13.09
C GLY A 147 -15.90 7.23 11.77
N LEU A 148 -16.12 5.95 11.46
CA LEU A 148 -16.91 5.55 10.30
C LEU A 148 -18.38 5.88 10.54
N ASP A 149 -19.01 6.65 9.65
CA ASP A 149 -20.46 6.72 9.56
C ASP A 149 -20.97 5.39 8.95
N VAL A 150 -21.16 4.40 9.83
CA VAL A 150 -21.46 3.00 9.49
C VAL A 150 -22.74 2.86 8.64
N SER A 151 -23.60 3.88 8.64
CA SER A 151 -24.81 3.95 7.81
C SER A 151 -24.52 4.05 6.31
N LYS A 152 -23.36 4.61 5.92
CA LYS A 152 -22.93 4.72 4.51
C LYS A 152 -22.19 3.48 4.01
N PHE A 153 -21.73 2.63 4.92
CA PHE A 153 -20.97 1.43 4.61
C PHE A 153 -21.85 0.24 4.19
N THR A 154 -23.17 0.35 4.39
CA THR A 154 -24.16 -0.71 4.10
C THR A 154 -25.01 -0.43 2.86
N SER A 155 -24.89 0.75 2.23
CA SER A 155 -25.80 1.17 1.17
C SER A 155 -25.42 0.69 -0.24
N THR A 156 -24.25 0.10 -0.43
CA THR A 156 -23.87 -0.56 -1.71
C THR A 156 -23.67 -2.06 -1.51
N THR A 157 -24.62 -2.86 -1.99
CA THR A 157 -24.56 -4.33 -1.97
C THR A 157 -23.29 -4.89 -2.63
N ALA A 158 -22.75 -4.20 -3.65
CA ALA A 158 -21.50 -4.58 -4.32
C ALA A 158 -20.27 -4.56 -3.41
N SER A 159 -20.19 -3.60 -2.48
CA SER A 159 -19.02 -3.39 -1.61
C SER A 159 -18.86 -4.50 -0.56
N THR A 160 -19.95 -5.18 -0.22
CA THR A 160 -19.95 -6.27 0.75
C THR A 160 -19.45 -7.58 0.14
N ASP A 161 -19.72 -7.80 -1.15
CA ASP A 161 -19.26 -8.98 -1.89
C ASP A 161 -17.75 -8.91 -2.16
N ASP A 162 -17.22 -7.75 -2.57
CA ASP A 162 -15.78 -7.58 -2.83
C ASP A 162 -14.93 -7.88 -1.59
N LEU A 163 -15.36 -7.39 -0.43
CA LEU A 163 -14.71 -7.67 0.85
C LEU A 163 -14.81 -9.14 1.28
N LEU A 164 -15.94 -9.81 0.98
CA LEU A 164 -16.08 -11.24 1.21
C LEU A 164 -15.15 -12.05 0.29
N HIS A 165 -14.98 -11.62 -0.97
CA HIS A 165 -14.02 -12.20 -1.89
C HIS A 165 -12.58 -12.05 -1.39
N LEU A 166 -12.22 -10.85 -0.91
CA LEU A 166 -10.92 -10.61 -0.29
C LEU A 166 -10.70 -11.55 0.91
N CYS A 167 -11.64 -11.61 1.87
CA CYS A 167 -11.52 -12.54 3.00
C CYS A 167 -11.39 -14.01 2.55
N ARG A 168 -12.09 -14.44 1.50
CA ARG A 168 -12.00 -15.81 0.98
C ARG A 168 -10.63 -16.08 0.35
N ALA A 169 -10.12 -15.13 -0.43
CA ALA A 169 -8.78 -15.20 -1.00
C ALA A 169 -7.72 -15.30 0.11
N LEU A 170 -7.82 -14.45 1.15
CA LEU A 170 -6.88 -14.46 2.27
C LEU A 170 -6.94 -15.75 3.08
N LYS A 171 -8.13 -16.32 3.29
CA LYS A 171 -8.26 -17.65 3.91
C LYS A 171 -7.54 -18.73 3.10
N PHE A 172 -7.65 -18.67 1.77
CA PHE A 172 -6.98 -19.61 0.89
C PHE A 172 -5.45 -19.45 0.94
N TRP A 173 -4.94 -18.23 0.82
CA TRP A 173 -3.50 -17.96 0.76
C TRP A 173 -2.78 -18.08 2.11
N LEU A 174 -3.40 -17.62 3.19
CA LEU A 174 -2.79 -17.62 4.52
C LEU A 174 -3.07 -18.91 5.31
N SER A 175 -3.93 -19.81 4.79
CA SER A 175 -4.50 -20.93 5.56
C SER A 175 -5.13 -20.49 6.89
N GLY A 176 -5.58 -19.23 6.92
CA GLY A 176 -5.89 -18.48 8.13
C GLY A 176 -7.37 -18.21 8.34
N LYS A 177 -7.68 -17.27 9.24
CA LYS A 177 -9.03 -16.76 9.46
C LYS A 177 -9.07 -15.25 9.26
N CYS A 178 -10.06 -14.81 8.47
CA CYS A 178 -10.44 -13.42 8.28
C CYS A 178 -11.78 -13.21 8.99
N SER A 179 -11.83 -12.33 9.97
CA SER A 179 -13.02 -12.01 10.77
C SER A 179 -13.26 -10.50 10.78
N ARG A 180 -14.53 -10.11 10.65
CA ARG A 180 -14.97 -8.72 10.70
C ARG A 180 -15.92 -8.52 11.88
N TYR A 181 -15.66 -7.52 12.69
CA TYR A 181 -16.51 -7.07 13.79
C TYR A 181 -16.89 -5.62 13.59
N ARG A 182 -18.17 -5.31 13.79
CA ARG A 182 -18.67 -3.93 13.82
C ARG A 182 -19.16 -3.63 15.22
N GLN A 183 -18.66 -2.54 15.79
CA GLN A 183 -19.09 -2.08 17.10
C GLN A 183 -19.20 -0.55 17.06
N ASN A 184 -20.41 -0.03 17.21
CA ASN A 184 -20.71 1.40 17.17
C ASN A 184 -20.18 2.07 15.88
N GLN A 185 -19.27 3.06 16.02
CA GLN A 185 -18.60 3.77 14.91
C GLN A 185 -17.24 3.17 14.54
N ALA A 186 -17.00 1.92 14.93
CA ALA A 186 -15.76 1.21 14.65
C ALA A 186 -16.00 -0.06 13.84
N GLU A 187 -15.15 -0.27 12.85
CA GLU A 187 -15.05 -1.53 12.10
C GLU A 187 -13.67 -2.14 12.36
N ILE A 188 -13.64 -3.39 12.82
CA ILE A 188 -12.42 -4.10 13.21
C ILE A 188 -12.30 -5.36 12.36
N TRP A 189 -11.14 -5.54 11.76
CA TRP A 189 -10.76 -6.69 10.98
C TRP A 189 -9.64 -7.42 11.69
N TYR A 190 -9.75 -8.75 11.72
CA TYR A 190 -8.71 -9.64 12.20
C TYR A 190 -8.29 -10.59 11.09
N LEU A 191 -7.01 -10.57 10.77
CA LEU A 191 -6.35 -11.53 9.90
C LEU A 191 -5.43 -12.39 10.77
N ARG A 192 -5.71 -13.69 10.83
CA ARG A 192 -5.00 -14.66 11.69
C ARG A 192 -4.38 -15.76 10.86
N TRP A 193 -3.11 -16.09 11.09
CA TRP A 193 -2.38 -17.16 10.38
C TRP A 193 -1.30 -17.84 11.22
#